data_AF-X0LAB1-F1
#
_entry.id   AF-X0LAB1-F1
#
_cell.length_a   1.000
_cell.length_b   1.000
_cell.length_c   1.000
_cell.angle_alpha   90.00
_cell.angle_beta   90.00
_cell.angle_gamma   90.00
#
_symmetry.space_group_name_H-M   'P 1'
#
loop_
_entity.id
_entity.type
_entity.pdbx_description
1 polymer ?
#
loop_
_entity_poly.entity_id
_entity_poly.type
_entity_poly.pdbx_seq_one_letter_code
_entity_poly.pdbx_strand_id
1 'polypeptide(L)'
;MVHPTVFTGAVLLFCTSLATAKPVIIASPIASGTLIPGFPHQLKDGGKFWNRATPVTALSTTVAVEAAESTDDEACEESEEFVTETTEDGCDLVEETETALSPAVSTTTPVEQNFESTSATPLLASVTPTNAESTPVSSTGSGSSDGCGKQSSLTSGTYSLTISGRTRSYILDVPESYNSSKGYKLIFGLHWRGGTMEDVATGQTVEAGVWNYYGLKRLAEDSAIFVAPQGIDNGWGNNDGDDVKFIDAIMEHVEADLCVDQSQRFATGFSYGGAMTYSLACSRADKFRAVAVLSGAQLSGCDGGNDPVPYLGIHGVDDSILSISLGHSLRDKFVLNNGCQAQTASEPSSGSLTHTKTSYTCNSGYPVTWIAFDGGHIASPQDGATTDSGSSTWAPEETWEFFSQFW
;
A
#
# COMPACT_ATOMS: atom_id res chain seq x y z
N MET A 1 -40.58 -57.67 42.33
CA MET A 1 -41.93 -57.45 42.92
C MET A 1 -42.59 -56.29 42.17
N VAL A 2 -43.93 -56.24 42.19
CA VAL A 2 -44.84 -55.08 41.94
C VAL A 2 -44.33 -53.91 41.07
N HIS A 3 -44.86 -53.87 39.84
CA HIS A 3 -45.34 -52.75 38.99
C HIS A 3 -44.66 -51.35 38.90
N PRO A 4 -44.71 -50.71 37.70
CA PRO A 4 -44.24 -49.34 37.44
C PRO A 4 -45.39 -48.31 37.27
N THR A 5 -45.05 -47.06 36.94
CA THR A 5 -45.97 -46.09 36.31
C THR A 5 -45.28 -45.30 35.19
N VAL A 6 -46.02 -44.99 34.12
CA VAL A 6 -45.60 -44.21 32.95
C VAL A 6 -46.75 -43.29 32.52
N PHE A 7 -46.43 -42.10 32.03
CA PHE A 7 -47.30 -41.23 31.21
C PHE A 7 -46.36 -40.59 30.14
N THR A 8 -46.52 -40.67 28.81
CA THR A 8 -47.65 -40.27 27.90
C THR A 8 -48.23 -38.90 28.28
N GLY A 9 -48.38 -37.90 27.42
CA GLY A 9 -48.52 -37.73 25.96
C GLY A 9 -49.26 -36.39 25.78
N ALA A 10 -49.61 -35.86 24.61
CA ALA A 10 -49.43 -36.27 23.22
C ALA A 10 -49.50 -35.02 22.30
N VAL A 11 -49.43 -35.22 20.99
CA VAL A 11 -49.49 -34.16 19.95
C VAL A 11 -50.93 -33.66 19.73
N LEU A 12 -51.09 -32.38 19.35
CA LEU A 12 -52.19 -31.96 18.47
C LEU A 12 -51.72 -30.93 17.43
N LEU A 13 -52.17 -31.10 16.17
CA LEU A 13 -51.99 -30.15 15.07
C LEU A 13 -53.20 -29.21 14.98
N PHE A 14 -52.99 -28.00 14.44
CA PHE A 14 -53.91 -27.40 13.48
C PHE A 14 -53.15 -26.55 12.45
N CYS A 15 -53.62 -26.53 11.21
CA CYS A 15 -52.96 -25.86 10.08
C CYS A 15 -53.66 -24.57 9.67
N THR A 16 -52.90 -23.58 9.21
CA THR A 16 -53.37 -22.67 8.16
C THR A 16 -52.24 -22.15 7.26
N SER A 17 -52.55 -22.08 5.97
CA SER A 17 -51.90 -21.36 4.86
C SER A 17 -51.69 -19.85 5.14
N LEU A 18 -50.90 -19.06 4.40
CA LEU A 18 -50.18 -19.24 3.11
C LEU A 18 -49.06 -18.16 2.95
N ALA A 19 -48.43 -18.14 1.76
CA ALA A 19 -47.63 -17.06 1.14
C ALA A 19 -46.09 -17.16 1.26
N THR A 20 -45.47 -17.71 0.22
CA THR A 20 -44.04 -17.57 -0.10
C THR A 20 -43.79 -16.34 -0.97
N ALA A 21 -42.84 -15.48 -0.61
CA ALA A 21 -42.31 -14.45 -1.49
C ALA A 21 -40.92 -14.86 -2.03
N LYS A 22 -40.71 -14.73 -3.35
CA LYS A 22 -39.39 -14.83 -3.99
C LYS A 22 -38.93 -13.43 -4.41
N PRO A 23 -37.61 -13.13 -4.42
CA PRO A 23 -37.11 -11.89 -5.01
C PRO A 23 -37.39 -11.86 -6.52
N VAL A 24 -37.72 -10.69 -7.04
CA VAL A 24 -37.94 -10.46 -8.48
C VAL A 24 -36.64 -9.93 -9.10
N ILE A 25 -36.14 -10.64 -10.11
CA ILE A 25 -35.09 -10.12 -11.00
C ILE A 25 -35.77 -9.22 -12.03
N ILE A 26 -35.30 -7.98 -12.16
CA ILE A 26 -35.65 -7.10 -13.29
C ILE A 26 -34.45 -7.05 -14.24
N ALA A 27 -34.63 -7.62 -15.43
CA ALA A 27 -33.68 -7.50 -16.53
C ALA A 27 -34.30 -6.62 -17.63
N SER A 28 -33.53 -5.64 -18.12
CA SER A 28 -33.95 -4.72 -19.17
C SER A 28 -33.17 -4.97 -20.46
N PRO A 29 -33.81 -5.50 -21.53
CA PRO A 29 -33.20 -5.58 -22.86
C PRO A 29 -33.38 -4.26 -23.64
N ILE A 30 -32.41 -3.95 -24.51
CA ILE A 30 -32.36 -2.75 -25.36
C ILE A 30 -33.11 -2.98 -26.68
N ALA A 31 -33.73 -1.93 -27.26
CA ALA A 31 -34.28 -1.97 -28.62
C ALA A 31 -34.11 -0.63 -29.40
N SER A 32 -33.22 -0.66 -30.40
CA SER A 32 -33.13 0.02 -31.72
C SER A 32 -34.00 1.26 -32.06
N GLY A 33 -33.44 2.30 -32.74
CA GLY A 33 -34.20 3.51 -33.14
C GLY A 33 -33.73 4.53 -34.22
N THR A 34 -32.55 4.42 -34.83
CA THR A 34 -32.24 4.84 -36.25
C THR A 34 -32.66 6.25 -36.83
N LEU A 35 -31.66 7.16 -36.99
CA LEU A 35 -31.40 8.12 -38.12
C LEU A 35 -32.14 9.50 -38.36
N ILE A 36 -31.38 10.62 -38.20
CA ILE A 36 -31.16 11.88 -39.02
C ILE A 36 -32.29 12.62 -39.82
N PRO A 37 -32.09 13.88 -40.33
CA PRO A 37 -31.30 15.05 -39.86
C PRO A 37 -32.04 16.43 -39.94
N GLY A 38 -31.43 17.55 -39.50
CA GLY A 38 -31.96 18.91 -39.76
C GLY A 38 -31.03 20.10 -39.43
N PHE A 39 -30.60 20.85 -40.46
CA PHE A 39 -29.96 22.19 -40.43
C PHE A 39 -31.02 23.29 -40.73
N PRO A 40 -30.76 24.64 -40.71
CA PRO A 40 -29.52 25.39 -40.43
C PRO A 40 -29.63 26.65 -39.50
N HIS A 41 -28.46 27.25 -39.18
CA HIS A 41 -28.07 28.68 -39.00
C HIS A 41 -29.02 29.85 -38.63
N GLN A 42 -28.35 30.95 -38.21
CA GLN A 42 -28.73 32.41 -38.18
C GLN A 42 -29.27 32.92 -36.81
N LEU A 43 -28.92 34.11 -36.28
CA LEU A 43 -27.76 35.02 -36.41
C LEU A 43 -27.85 36.13 -35.32
N LYS A 44 -26.73 36.86 -35.09
CA LYS A 44 -26.64 38.27 -34.62
C LYS A 44 -26.86 38.71 -33.15
N ASP A 45 -25.98 39.65 -32.77
CA ASP A 45 -26.14 40.97 -32.11
C ASP A 45 -27.21 41.14 -30.98
N GLY A 46 -26.96 41.78 -29.83
CA GLY A 46 -25.80 42.56 -29.39
C GLY A 46 -26.22 43.92 -28.78
N GLY A 47 -26.15 44.11 -27.45
CA GLY A 47 -26.72 45.31 -26.81
C GLY A 47 -26.23 45.60 -25.38
N LYS A 48 -25.49 46.71 -25.24
CA LYS A 48 -25.02 47.36 -24.00
C LYS A 48 -26.17 47.86 -23.11
N PHE A 49 -25.94 48.02 -21.80
CA PHE A 49 -26.39 49.21 -21.02
C PHE A 49 -25.55 49.42 -19.74
N TRP A 50 -25.74 50.55 -19.03
CA TRP A 50 -24.89 51.06 -17.93
C TRP A 50 -25.71 51.31 -16.64
N ASN A 51 -25.13 51.12 -15.42
CA ASN A 51 -24.84 52.22 -14.46
C ASN A 51 -24.43 51.83 -13.01
N ARG A 52 -23.78 52.83 -12.37
CA ARG A 52 -23.22 52.98 -11.00
C ARG A 52 -24.03 52.53 -9.76
N ALA A 53 -23.33 51.77 -8.89
CA ALA A 53 -22.87 52.12 -7.52
C ALA A 53 -23.80 52.56 -6.34
N THR A 54 -23.74 51.76 -5.25
CA THR A 54 -23.64 52.12 -3.79
C THR A 54 -24.79 52.83 -3.04
N PRO A 55 -24.84 52.79 -1.68
CA PRO A 55 -24.56 51.68 -0.73
C PRO A 55 -25.61 51.54 0.41
N VAL A 56 -25.59 50.46 1.22
CA VAL A 56 -26.33 50.38 2.51
C VAL A 56 -25.53 49.70 3.63
N THR A 57 -25.76 50.17 4.85
CA THR A 57 -25.15 49.95 6.18
C THR A 57 -24.97 48.49 6.65
N ALA A 58 -24.01 48.29 7.57
CA ALA A 58 -23.83 47.07 8.37
C ALA A 58 -24.52 47.17 9.76
N LEU A 59 -24.71 46.02 10.43
CA LEU A 59 -25.00 45.92 11.86
C LEU A 59 -24.35 44.66 12.45
N SER A 60 -24.10 44.67 13.76
CA SER A 60 -23.37 43.62 14.49
C SER A 60 -24.30 42.74 15.32
N THR A 61 -23.89 41.49 15.57
CA THR A 61 -24.55 40.58 16.53
C THR A 61 -23.52 40.06 17.53
N THR A 62 -23.76 40.34 18.81
CA THR A 62 -22.93 39.88 19.94
C THR A 62 -23.62 38.71 20.65
N VAL A 63 -22.83 37.75 21.14
CA VAL A 63 -23.35 36.63 21.96
C VAL A 63 -23.66 37.11 23.38
N ALA A 64 -24.77 36.63 23.95
CA ALA A 64 -25.07 36.67 25.38
C ALA A 64 -25.72 35.34 25.80
N VAL A 65 -25.57 34.96 27.07
CA VAL A 65 -26.03 33.69 27.64
C VAL A 65 -26.76 33.95 28.95
N GLU A 66 -27.98 33.45 29.05
CA GLU A 66 -28.70 33.05 30.28
C GLU A 66 -29.82 32.09 29.80
N ALA A 67 -29.88 30.84 30.28
CA ALA A 67 -30.38 30.39 31.58
C ALA A 67 -31.92 30.42 31.64
N ALA A 68 -32.51 29.26 31.89
CA ALA A 68 -33.95 29.08 32.09
C ALA A 68 -34.17 28.00 33.16
N GLU A 69 -34.90 28.34 34.21
CA GLU A 69 -35.31 27.43 35.28
C GLU A 69 -36.68 26.83 34.96
N SER A 70 -36.93 25.61 35.45
CA SER A 70 -38.29 25.10 35.69
C SER A 70 -38.26 24.09 36.84
N THR A 71 -38.95 24.42 37.93
CA THR A 71 -39.11 23.61 39.15
C THR A 71 -40.17 22.52 38.99
N ASP A 72 -40.11 21.48 39.82
CA ASP A 72 -41.25 20.91 40.57
C ASP A 72 -40.70 20.06 41.74
N ASP A 73 -41.49 19.86 42.80
CA ASP A 73 -41.02 19.65 44.19
C ASP A 73 -41.33 18.25 44.83
N GLU A 74 -40.57 17.92 45.91
CA GLU A 74 -40.91 17.05 47.08
C GLU A 74 -41.35 15.55 46.87
N ALA A 75 -41.30 14.58 47.82
CA ALA A 75 -40.60 14.30 49.10
C ALA A 75 -41.05 12.87 49.59
N CYS A 76 -40.46 12.10 50.53
CA CYS A 76 -39.12 11.95 51.16
C CYS A 76 -39.08 10.63 52.00
N GLU A 77 -37.88 10.11 52.34
CA GLU A 77 -37.58 9.02 53.34
C GLU A 77 -38.17 7.60 53.03
N GLU A 78 -37.75 6.44 53.56
CA GLU A 78 -36.83 5.92 54.62
C GLU A 78 -35.86 4.86 53.97
N SER A 79 -34.65 4.45 54.37
CA SER A 79 -33.85 4.29 55.63
C SER A 79 -33.84 2.89 56.30
N GLU A 80 -32.80 2.08 56.03
CA GLU A 80 -32.16 1.04 56.89
C GLU A 80 -30.65 1.06 56.54
N GLU A 81 -29.66 1.33 57.41
CA GLU A 81 -29.16 0.61 58.61
C GLU A 81 -28.28 -0.62 58.23
N PHE A 82 -27.04 -0.92 58.68
CA PHE A 82 -25.90 -0.32 59.42
C PHE A 82 -24.88 -1.50 59.61
N VAL A 83 -23.55 -1.32 59.39
CA VAL A 83 -22.40 -1.73 60.28
C VAL A 83 -22.24 -3.21 60.74
N THR A 84 -21.07 -3.87 60.92
CA THR A 84 -19.59 -3.67 60.71
C THR A 84 -18.94 -5.08 60.51
N GLU A 85 -17.63 -5.37 60.39
CA GLU A 85 -16.45 -5.00 61.21
C GLU A 85 -15.12 -5.48 60.57
N THR A 86 -13.97 -5.09 61.17
CA THR A 86 -12.60 -5.19 60.63
C THR A 86 -11.62 -5.95 61.54
N THR A 87 -10.56 -6.53 60.96
CA THR A 87 -9.21 -6.76 61.54
C THR A 87 -8.29 -7.21 60.37
N GLU A 88 -7.12 -6.58 60.10
CA GLU A 88 -5.76 -6.81 60.68
C GLU A 88 -5.22 -8.24 60.40
N ASP A 89 -3.98 -8.49 59.97
CA ASP A 89 -2.72 -7.71 59.82
C ASP A 89 -2.26 -7.58 58.33
N GLY A 90 -1.16 -6.91 57.91
CA GLY A 90 -0.07 -6.19 58.57
C GLY A 90 0.97 -5.63 57.56
N CYS A 91 1.95 -4.84 58.04
CA CYS A 91 2.96 -4.08 57.27
C CYS A 91 4.08 -4.97 56.63
N ASP A 92 5.10 -4.50 55.89
CA ASP A 92 5.74 -3.17 55.86
C ASP A 92 6.68 -2.97 54.63
N LEU A 93 6.89 -1.73 54.17
CA LEU A 93 8.06 -1.29 53.38
C LEU A 93 8.25 0.25 53.46
N VAL A 94 9.50 0.68 53.54
CA VAL A 94 9.92 2.05 53.92
C VAL A 94 10.32 2.95 52.74
N GLU A 95 10.17 4.27 52.92
CA GLU A 95 10.89 5.30 52.14
C GLU A 95 12.35 5.44 52.62
N GLU A 96 13.27 5.86 51.73
CA GLU A 96 14.28 6.90 52.05
C GLU A 96 14.86 7.56 50.78
N THR A 97 14.68 8.88 50.68
CA THR A 97 15.58 9.95 50.14
C THR A 97 16.31 9.84 48.79
N GLU A 98 16.43 10.98 48.11
CA GLU A 98 17.25 11.18 46.91
C GLU A 98 18.75 11.39 47.20
N THR A 99 19.63 11.05 46.25
CA THR A 99 20.89 11.78 46.04
C THR A 99 21.33 11.70 44.57
N ALA A 100 21.69 12.84 43.97
CA ALA A 100 22.12 12.92 42.57
C ALA A 100 23.65 12.87 42.41
N LEU A 101 24.16 12.14 41.41
CA LEU A 101 25.54 12.21 40.92
C LEU A 101 25.59 12.16 39.38
N SER A 102 26.64 12.78 38.82
CA SER A 102 26.81 13.02 37.38
C SER A 102 27.74 11.99 36.70
N PRO A 103 27.80 11.93 35.35
CA PRO A 103 28.16 10.72 34.62
C PRO A 103 29.67 10.40 34.58
N ALA A 104 29.98 9.11 34.50
CA ALA A 104 31.32 8.60 34.26
C ALA A 104 31.66 8.61 32.76
N VAL A 105 32.77 9.25 32.40
CA VAL A 105 33.36 9.20 31.06
C VAL A 105 34.08 7.86 30.86
N SER A 106 33.80 7.17 29.76
CA SER A 106 34.53 5.96 29.36
C SER A 106 35.42 6.26 28.16
N THR A 107 36.74 6.11 28.33
CA THR A 107 37.74 6.25 27.26
C THR A 107 38.49 4.93 27.09
N THR A 108 38.35 4.30 25.94
CA THR A 108 39.15 3.12 25.54
C THR A 108 40.02 3.46 24.32
N THR A 109 41.30 3.08 24.39
CA THR A 109 42.28 3.31 23.34
C THR A 109 42.22 2.22 22.26
N PRO A 110 42.33 2.55 20.97
CA PRO A 110 42.52 1.54 19.92
C PRO A 110 43.92 0.92 20.03
N VAL A 111 44.03 -0.36 19.65
CA VAL A 111 45.31 -1.08 19.53
C VAL A 111 45.63 -1.23 18.05
N GLU A 112 46.78 -0.71 17.62
CA GLU A 112 47.30 -0.96 16.27
C GLU A 112 47.72 -2.43 16.13
N GLN A 113 47.41 -3.04 14.98
CA GLN A 113 48.06 -4.27 14.53
C GLN A 113 48.54 -4.12 13.09
N ASN A 114 49.87 -4.09 12.93
CA ASN A 114 50.51 -4.22 11.63
C ASN A 114 50.29 -5.63 11.08
N PHE A 115 49.93 -5.72 9.80
CA PHE A 115 50.08 -6.94 9.01
C PHE A 115 51.01 -6.66 7.84
N GLU A 116 52.15 -7.34 7.82
CA GLU A 116 53.16 -7.19 6.78
C GLU A 116 52.73 -7.88 5.48
N SER A 117 53.00 -7.23 4.34
CA SER A 117 52.76 -7.80 3.02
C SER A 117 53.91 -8.71 2.61
N THR A 118 53.62 -9.96 2.27
CA THR A 118 54.59 -10.89 1.66
C THR A 118 54.10 -11.31 0.27
N SER A 119 54.99 -11.20 -0.71
CA SER A 119 54.68 -11.48 -2.11
C SER A 119 55.08 -12.90 -2.49
N ALA A 120 54.24 -13.59 -3.26
CA ALA A 120 54.56 -14.87 -3.89
C ALA A 120 53.96 -14.93 -5.31
N THR A 121 54.80 -15.20 -6.31
CA THR A 121 54.41 -15.44 -7.71
C THR A 121 54.31 -16.94 -8.01
N PRO A 122 53.53 -17.36 -9.03
CA PRO A 122 53.02 -18.73 -9.12
C PRO A 122 54.01 -19.75 -9.71
N LEU A 123 53.81 -21.01 -9.34
CA LEU A 123 54.46 -22.16 -9.98
C LEU A 123 53.53 -22.76 -11.05
N LEU A 124 54.00 -22.89 -12.29
CA LEU A 124 53.22 -23.51 -13.37
C LEU A 124 53.23 -25.04 -13.27
N ALA A 125 52.05 -25.64 -13.37
CA ALA A 125 51.87 -27.08 -13.59
C ALA A 125 51.01 -27.31 -14.85
N SER A 126 51.60 -27.88 -15.88
CA SER A 126 50.91 -28.13 -17.16
C SER A 126 50.00 -29.35 -17.07
N VAL A 127 48.68 -29.13 -17.10
CA VAL A 127 47.67 -30.20 -17.22
C VAL A 127 46.97 -30.03 -18.57
N THR A 128 47.07 -31.05 -19.43
CA THR A 128 46.39 -31.07 -20.73
C THR A 128 44.93 -31.55 -20.55
N PRO A 129 43.91 -30.74 -20.85
CA PRO A 129 42.53 -31.23 -20.88
C PRO A 129 42.32 -32.09 -22.13
N THR A 130 41.89 -33.34 -21.95
CA THR A 130 41.44 -34.20 -23.04
C THR A 130 40.16 -33.61 -23.65
N ASN A 131 40.07 -33.60 -24.99
CA ASN A 131 38.96 -33.02 -25.72
C ASN A 131 37.66 -33.83 -25.50
N ALA A 132 36.85 -33.40 -24.54
CA ALA A 132 35.48 -33.88 -24.35
C ALA A 132 34.52 -33.01 -25.17
N GLU A 133 33.83 -33.62 -26.13
CA GLU A 133 32.95 -32.92 -27.08
C GLU A 133 31.65 -32.50 -26.39
N SER A 134 31.65 -31.31 -25.79
CA SER A 134 30.48 -30.74 -25.14
C SER A 134 29.43 -30.35 -26.19
N THR A 135 28.33 -31.11 -26.24
CA THR A 135 27.10 -30.67 -26.92
C THR A 135 26.72 -29.27 -26.44
N PRO A 136 26.30 -28.35 -27.32
CA PRO A 136 25.95 -26.99 -26.91
C PRO A 136 24.72 -27.04 -26.00
N VAL A 137 24.92 -26.75 -24.71
CA VAL A 137 23.83 -26.46 -23.78
C VAL A 137 23.26 -25.11 -24.18
N SER A 138 22.06 -25.10 -24.76
CA SER A 138 21.35 -23.86 -25.08
C SER A 138 21.19 -23.02 -23.81
N SER A 139 21.79 -21.84 -23.80
CA SER A 139 21.79 -20.94 -22.64
C SER A 139 20.46 -20.17 -22.52
N THR A 140 19.38 -20.88 -22.27
CA THR A 140 18.08 -20.33 -21.86
C THR A 140 17.99 -20.35 -20.34
N GLY A 141 18.33 -19.24 -19.67
CA GLY A 141 18.16 -19.14 -18.22
C GLY A 141 18.98 -18.03 -17.56
N SER A 142 18.34 -16.87 -17.35
CA SER A 142 18.55 -15.97 -16.20
C SER A 142 17.57 -14.77 -16.33
N GLY A 143 16.28 -15.00 -16.11
CA GLY A 143 15.26 -13.93 -16.16
C GLY A 143 13.85 -14.41 -16.51
N SER A 144 13.69 -15.31 -17.47
CA SER A 144 12.36 -15.82 -17.87
C SER A 144 11.76 -16.79 -16.85
N SER A 145 10.49 -16.63 -16.52
CA SER A 145 9.72 -17.55 -15.67
C SER A 145 9.38 -18.89 -16.35
N ASP A 146 8.97 -19.86 -15.54
CA ASP A 146 8.49 -21.17 -15.98
C ASP A 146 7.29 -21.10 -16.94
N GLY A 147 6.47 -20.05 -16.88
CA GLY A 147 5.33 -19.80 -17.78
C GLY A 147 5.72 -19.50 -19.23
N CYS A 148 6.99 -19.15 -19.49
CA CYS A 148 7.46 -18.83 -20.83
C CYS A 148 7.41 -20.04 -21.79
N GLY A 149 6.92 -19.79 -22.99
CA GLY A 149 6.67 -20.80 -24.04
C GLY A 149 5.47 -21.73 -23.80
N LYS A 150 4.79 -21.66 -22.64
CA LYS A 150 3.60 -22.46 -22.36
C LYS A 150 2.34 -21.89 -23.03
N GLN A 151 1.32 -22.72 -23.17
CA GLN A 151 -0.06 -22.26 -23.36
C GLN A 151 -0.61 -21.85 -22.00
N SER A 152 -0.82 -20.55 -21.79
CA SER A 152 -1.36 -20.05 -20.52
C SER A 152 -2.80 -20.51 -20.29
N SER A 153 -3.11 -20.76 -19.02
CA SER A 153 -4.46 -20.99 -18.49
C SER A 153 -4.99 -19.81 -17.65
N LEU A 154 -4.10 -18.92 -17.18
CA LEU A 154 -4.46 -17.67 -16.54
C LEU A 154 -4.88 -16.60 -17.55
N THR A 155 -5.83 -15.76 -17.14
CA THR A 155 -6.29 -14.56 -17.86
C THR A 155 -6.54 -13.44 -16.84
N SER A 156 -6.93 -12.25 -17.28
CA SER A 156 -7.43 -11.23 -16.33
C SER A 156 -8.64 -11.74 -15.54
N GLY A 157 -8.68 -11.48 -14.24
CA GLY A 157 -9.74 -11.96 -13.35
C GLY A 157 -9.33 -12.06 -11.88
N THR A 158 -10.26 -12.48 -11.03
CA THR A 158 -10.02 -12.70 -9.59
C THR A 158 -9.62 -14.15 -9.31
N TYR A 159 -8.53 -14.33 -8.57
CA TYR A 159 -7.98 -15.63 -8.18
C TYR A 159 -7.86 -15.74 -6.65
N SER A 160 -7.82 -16.98 -6.15
CA SER A 160 -7.75 -17.26 -4.71
C SER A 160 -6.70 -18.34 -4.40
N LEU A 161 -5.90 -18.11 -3.36
CA LEU A 161 -4.86 -19.01 -2.85
C LEU A 161 -5.09 -19.31 -1.37
N THR A 162 -4.60 -20.45 -0.87
CA THR A 162 -4.68 -20.80 0.55
C THR A 162 -3.33 -20.55 1.23
N ILE A 163 -3.25 -19.48 2.02
CA ILE A 163 -2.04 -19.07 2.75
C ILE A 163 -2.28 -19.28 4.25
N SER A 164 -1.37 -19.98 4.94
CA SER A 164 -1.48 -20.25 6.39
C SER A 164 -2.85 -20.81 6.85
N GLY A 165 -3.51 -21.59 5.98
CA GLY A 165 -4.85 -22.16 6.22
C GLY A 165 -6.04 -21.20 5.98
N ARG A 166 -5.80 -20.00 5.44
CA ARG A 166 -6.80 -18.99 5.10
C ARG A 166 -6.88 -18.79 3.58
N THR A 167 -8.08 -18.64 3.04
CA THR A 167 -8.24 -18.22 1.63
C THR A 167 -7.94 -16.72 1.51
N ARG A 168 -6.99 -16.37 0.65
CA ARG A 168 -6.60 -15.00 0.27
C ARG A 168 -6.91 -14.80 -1.22
N SER A 169 -7.35 -13.62 -1.63
CA SER A 169 -7.74 -13.33 -3.02
C SER A 169 -6.92 -12.18 -3.64
N TYR A 170 -6.76 -12.20 -4.95
CA TYR A 170 -6.13 -11.12 -5.71
C TYR A 170 -6.79 -10.97 -7.08
N ILE A 171 -6.70 -9.76 -7.66
CA ILE A 171 -7.04 -9.51 -9.06
C ILE A 171 -5.75 -9.55 -9.88
N LEU A 172 -5.81 -10.29 -10.99
CA LEU A 172 -4.78 -10.37 -12.02
C LEU A 172 -5.25 -9.58 -13.26
N ASP A 173 -4.34 -8.83 -13.86
CA ASP A 173 -4.56 -8.13 -15.13
C ASP A 173 -3.48 -8.58 -16.13
N VAL A 174 -3.89 -9.39 -17.10
CA VAL A 174 -3.06 -9.89 -18.19
C VAL A 174 -3.37 -9.06 -19.44
N PRO A 175 -2.37 -8.47 -20.12
CA PRO A 175 -2.58 -7.71 -21.36
C PRO A 175 -3.37 -8.48 -22.41
N GLU A 176 -4.27 -7.81 -23.13
CA GLU A 176 -5.07 -8.45 -24.20
C GLU A 176 -4.17 -8.99 -25.33
N SER A 177 -3.02 -8.34 -25.57
CA SER A 177 -1.99 -8.81 -26.50
C SER A 177 -0.97 -9.80 -25.88
N TYR A 178 -1.32 -10.52 -24.80
CA TYR A 178 -0.38 -11.43 -24.12
C TYR A 178 0.18 -12.53 -25.03
N ASN A 179 1.49 -12.73 -24.98
CA ASN A 179 2.23 -13.70 -25.77
C ASN A 179 3.30 -14.37 -24.89
N SER A 180 3.17 -15.68 -24.65
CA SER A 180 4.10 -16.42 -23.79
C SER A 180 5.54 -16.55 -24.31
N SER A 181 5.85 -16.04 -25.50
CA SER A 181 7.22 -15.90 -26.02
C SER A 181 7.89 -14.56 -25.66
N LYS A 182 7.15 -13.63 -25.03
CA LYS A 182 7.64 -12.34 -24.53
C LYS A 182 7.62 -12.36 -23.01
N GLY A 183 8.72 -11.97 -22.36
CA GLY A 183 8.73 -11.70 -20.93
C GLY A 183 7.98 -10.39 -20.63
N TYR A 184 7.02 -10.44 -19.71
CA TYR A 184 6.29 -9.26 -19.23
C TYR A 184 6.85 -8.81 -17.89
N LYS A 185 6.78 -7.51 -17.60
CA LYS A 185 6.98 -6.99 -16.24
C LYS A 185 5.89 -7.54 -15.32
N LEU A 186 6.19 -7.74 -14.03
CA LEU A 186 5.18 -8.09 -13.02
C LEU A 186 5.08 -6.99 -11.98
N ILE A 187 3.92 -6.31 -11.90
CA ILE A 187 3.75 -5.10 -11.08
C ILE A 187 2.64 -5.30 -10.05
N PHE A 188 3.01 -5.30 -8.77
CA PHE A 188 2.07 -5.35 -7.66
C PHE A 188 1.62 -3.93 -7.27
N GLY A 189 0.31 -3.72 -7.16
CA GLY A 189 -0.31 -2.52 -6.58
C GLY A 189 -0.99 -2.87 -5.25
N LEU A 190 -0.47 -2.36 -4.13
CA LEU A 190 -0.92 -2.72 -2.78
C LEU A 190 -1.79 -1.61 -2.18
N HIS A 191 -3.05 -1.93 -1.84
CA HIS A 191 -4.04 -0.95 -1.39
C HIS A 191 -3.74 -0.34 0.00
N TRP A 192 -4.31 0.84 0.28
CA TRP A 192 -4.24 1.50 1.59
C TRP A 192 -5.18 0.85 2.62
N ARG A 193 -5.10 1.30 3.88
CA ARG A 193 -5.98 0.84 4.96
C ARG A 193 -7.45 1.15 4.64
N GLY A 194 -8.28 0.12 4.59
CA GLY A 194 -9.72 0.22 4.32
C GLY A 194 -10.10 0.02 2.84
N GLY A 195 -9.18 0.24 1.89
CA GLY A 195 -9.39 -0.05 0.48
C GLY A 195 -9.28 -1.54 0.14
N THR A 196 -9.55 -1.90 -1.12
CA THR A 196 -9.53 -3.29 -1.61
C THR A 196 -8.67 -3.49 -2.86
N MET A 197 -8.53 -4.75 -3.29
CA MET A 197 -7.94 -5.11 -4.58
C MET A 197 -8.71 -4.50 -5.77
N GLU A 198 -10.03 -4.38 -5.69
CA GLU A 198 -10.86 -3.70 -6.70
C GLU A 198 -10.51 -2.22 -6.80
N ASP A 199 -10.31 -1.51 -5.68
CA ASP A 199 -9.99 -0.08 -5.70
C ASP A 199 -8.70 0.20 -6.46
N VAL A 200 -7.66 -0.63 -6.26
CA VAL A 200 -6.40 -0.55 -7.01
C VAL A 200 -6.60 -0.97 -8.48
N ALA A 201 -7.24 -2.12 -8.73
CA ALA A 201 -7.36 -2.67 -10.08
C ALA A 201 -8.22 -1.80 -11.02
N THR A 202 -9.20 -1.06 -10.46
CA THR A 202 -10.12 -0.19 -11.20
C THR A 202 -9.73 1.30 -11.17
N GLY A 203 -8.95 1.73 -10.17
CA GLY A 203 -8.69 3.14 -9.89
C GLY A 203 -9.89 3.92 -9.32
N GLN A 204 -10.99 3.24 -8.96
CA GLN A 204 -12.32 3.87 -8.78
C GLN A 204 -12.42 4.93 -7.67
N THR A 205 -11.52 4.92 -6.69
CA THR A 205 -11.53 5.88 -5.57
C THR A 205 -10.89 7.22 -5.89
N VAL A 206 -10.22 7.32 -7.04
CA VAL A 206 -9.62 8.56 -7.56
C VAL A 206 -10.21 8.88 -8.93
N GLU A 207 -9.99 8.00 -9.93
CA GLU A 207 -10.50 8.17 -11.29
C GLU A 207 -10.55 6.82 -12.02
N ALA A 208 -11.75 6.24 -12.07
CA ALA A 208 -11.99 4.90 -12.63
C ALA A 208 -11.55 4.82 -14.11
N GLY A 209 -10.73 3.83 -14.45
CA GLY A 209 -10.19 3.65 -15.81
C GLY A 209 -8.95 4.49 -16.13
N VAL A 210 -8.55 5.42 -15.25
CA VAL A 210 -7.40 6.32 -15.45
C VAL A 210 -6.32 6.11 -14.37
N TRP A 211 -6.71 5.78 -13.14
CA TRP A 211 -5.83 5.55 -12.00
C TRP A 211 -5.58 4.06 -11.67
N ASN A 212 -6.00 3.13 -12.53
CA ASN A 212 -5.78 1.70 -12.35
C ASN A 212 -4.30 1.38 -12.07
N TYR A 213 -4.04 0.63 -10.99
CA TYR A 213 -2.71 0.30 -10.49
C TYR A 213 -1.84 1.54 -10.27
N TYR A 214 -2.37 2.53 -9.52
CA TYR A 214 -1.72 3.83 -9.29
C TYR A 214 -1.37 4.56 -10.59
N GLY A 215 -2.29 4.51 -11.56
CA GLY A 215 -2.12 5.05 -12.90
C GLY A 215 -1.11 4.33 -13.80
N LEU A 216 -0.40 3.30 -13.32
CA LEU A 216 0.64 2.64 -14.11
C LEU A 216 0.08 1.89 -15.33
N LYS A 217 -1.17 1.40 -15.28
CA LYS A 217 -1.74 0.63 -16.41
C LYS A 217 -1.83 1.45 -17.70
N ARG A 218 -2.13 2.75 -17.63
CA ARG A 218 -2.20 3.63 -18.83
C ARG A 218 -0.85 3.87 -19.48
N LEU A 219 0.26 3.72 -18.74
CA LEU A 219 1.62 3.91 -19.22
C LEU A 219 2.27 2.61 -19.73
N ALA A 220 1.64 1.47 -19.46
CA ALA A 220 2.27 0.16 -19.65
C ALA A 220 2.29 -0.35 -21.09
N GLU A 221 1.41 0.13 -21.97
CA GLU A 221 1.31 -0.26 -23.40
C GLU A 221 1.49 -1.79 -23.62
N ASP A 222 0.70 -2.61 -22.91
CA ASP A 222 0.75 -4.08 -22.94
C ASP A 222 2.16 -4.68 -22.67
N SER A 223 3.02 -4.01 -21.89
CA SER A 223 4.35 -4.51 -21.46
C SER A 223 4.37 -5.16 -20.08
N ALA A 224 3.33 -4.99 -19.26
CA ALA A 224 3.26 -5.44 -17.87
C ALA A 224 2.01 -6.26 -17.56
N ILE A 225 2.17 -7.29 -16.73
CA ILE A 225 1.11 -7.98 -16.00
C ILE A 225 0.96 -7.28 -14.65
N PHE A 226 -0.27 -6.96 -14.24
CA PHE A 226 -0.53 -6.30 -12.96
C PHE A 226 -1.23 -7.22 -11.96
N VAL A 227 -0.96 -7.00 -10.67
CA VAL A 227 -1.53 -7.75 -9.56
C VAL A 227 -2.02 -6.79 -8.47
N ALA A 228 -3.28 -6.92 -8.05
CA ALA A 228 -3.83 -6.26 -6.88
C ALA A 228 -4.18 -7.32 -5.82
N PRO A 229 -3.36 -7.51 -4.77
CA PRO A 229 -3.61 -8.48 -3.71
C PRO A 229 -4.52 -7.91 -2.62
N GLN A 230 -5.39 -8.72 -2.04
CA GLN A 230 -6.25 -8.33 -0.91
C GLN A 230 -5.56 -8.57 0.44
N GLY A 231 -5.36 -7.48 1.19
CA GLY A 231 -4.92 -7.49 2.58
C GLY A 231 -6.01 -8.00 3.53
N ILE A 232 -5.61 -8.61 4.65
CA ILE A 232 -6.53 -9.11 5.69
C ILE A 232 -7.20 -7.91 6.38
N ASP A 233 -8.51 -7.97 6.58
CA ASP A 233 -9.32 -6.91 7.20
C ASP A 233 -9.08 -5.52 6.55
N ASN A 234 -8.88 -5.51 5.23
CA ASN A 234 -8.48 -4.36 4.41
C ASN A 234 -7.20 -3.66 4.92
N GLY A 235 -6.20 -4.42 5.36
CA GLY A 235 -4.89 -3.92 5.79
C GLY A 235 -3.74 -4.91 5.64
N TRP A 236 -2.55 -4.45 6.00
CA TRP A 236 -1.27 -5.14 5.79
C TRP A 236 -0.52 -5.34 7.10
N GLY A 237 -1.15 -6.03 8.05
CA GLY A 237 -0.57 -6.27 9.38
C GLY A 237 0.67 -7.15 9.34
N ASN A 238 0.81 -8.00 8.32
CA ASN A 238 1.97 -8.85 8.05
C ASN A 238 2.45 -9.69 9.26
N ASN A 239 1.52 -10.06 10.15
CA ASN A 239 1.82 -10.88 11.33
C ASN A 239 2.50 -12.19 10.89
N ASP A 240 3.61 -12.54 11.54
CA ASP A 240 4.46 -13.69 11.21
C ASP A 240 4.91 -13.75 9.73
N GLY A 241 4.88 -12.64 9.00
CA GLY A 241 5.17 -12.58 7.56
C GLY A 241 4.06 -13.12 6.65
N ASP A 242 2.81 -13.24 7.12
CA ASP A 242 1.71 -13.84 6.35
C ASP A 242 1.38 -13.09 5.05
N ASP A 243 1.51 -11.76 5.04
CA ASP A 243 1.29 -10.96 3.83
C ASP A 243 2.44 -11.10 2.84
N VAL A 244 3.71 -11.17 3.30
CA VAL A 244 4.85 -11.47 2.41
C VAL A 244 4.68 -12.86 1.77
N LYS A 245 4.30 -13.89 2.55
CA LYS A 245 4.04 -15.24 2.04
C LYS A 245 2.91 -15.26 1.00
N PHE A 246 1.91 -14.40 1.14
CA PHE A 246 0.85 -14.26 0.13
C PHE A 246 1.38 -13.65 -1.16
N ILE A 247 2.22 -12.61 -1.09
CA ILE A 247 2.87 -12.02 -2.27
C ILE A 247 3.79 -13.05 -2.96
N ASP A 248 4.59 -13.80 -2.20
CA ASP A 248 5.42 -14.90 -2.72
C ASP A 248 4.58 -15.95 -3.48
N ALA A 249 3.47 -16.40 -2.89
CA ALA A 249 2.58 -17.39 -3.49
C ALA A 249 1.85 -16.88 -4.74
N ILE A 250 1.55 -15.58 -4.84
CA ILE A 250 1.05 -14.98 -6.08
C ILE A 250 2.13 -14.95 -7.15
N MET A 251 3.38 -14.56 -6.81
CA MET A 251 4.50 -14.63 -7.75
C MET A 251 4.67 -16.05 -8.29
N GLU A 252 4.70 -17.07 -7.42
CA GLU A 252 4.81 -18.49 -7.84
C GLU A 252 3.64 -18.92 -8.74
N HIS A 253 2.39 -18.62 -8.37
CA HIS A 253 1.21 -19.02 -9.14
C HIS A 253 1.13 -18.32 -10.51
N VAL A 254 1.46 -17.03 -10.58
CA VAL A 254 1.53 -16.28 -11.84
C VAL A 254 2.67 -16.79 -12.72
N GLU A 255 3.86 -16.96 -12.16
CA GLU A 255 5.08 -17.30 -12.91
C GLU A 255 5.14 -18.76 -13.40
N ALA A 256 4.35 -19.66 -12.82
CA ALA A 256 4.22 -21.04 -13.28
C ALA A 256 3.48 -21.18 -14.63
N ASP A 257 2.64 -20.20 -15.00
CA ASP A 257 1.73 -20.25 -16.15
C ASP A 257 1.90 -19.07 -17.12
N LEU A 258 2.25 -17.87 -16.62
CA LEU A 258 2.50 -16.66 -17.41
C LEU A 258 4.00 -16.35 -17.54
N CYS A 259 4.38 -15.83 -18.71
CA CYS A 259 5.76 -15.47 -19.05
C CYS A 259 6.11 -14.09 -18.48
N VAL A 260 6.82 -14.11 -17.35
CA VAL A 260 7.30 -12.95 -16.61
C VAL A 260 8.81 -12.86 -16.79
N ASP A 261 9.32 -11.64 -16.97
CA ASP A 261 10.72 -11.36 -16.70
C ASP A 261 10.88 -11.14 -15.18
N GLN A 262 11.42 -12.16 -14.52
CA GLN A 262 11.74 -12.21 -13.10
C GLN A 262 12.79 -11.15 -12.68
N SER A 263 13.53 -10.58 -13.65
CA SER A 263 14.40 -9.41 -13.42
C SER A 263 13.66 -8.07 -13.49
N GLN A 264 12.35 -8.09 -13.80
CA GLN A 264 11.47 -6.92 -13.94
C GLN A 264 10.19 -7.06 -13.08
N ARG A 265 10.34 -7.53 -11.84
CA ARG A 265 9.30 -7.48 -10.80
C ARG A 265 9.31 -6.14 -10.07
N PHE A 266 8.15 -5.55 -9.83
CA PHE A 266 8.01 -4.25 -9.18
C PHE A 266 6.85 -4.26 -8.17
N ALA A 267 6.93 -3.42 -7.14
CA ALA A 267 5.84 -3.18 -6.20
C ALA A 267 5.63 -1.68 -5.97
N THR A 268 4.37 -1.27 -5.90
CA THR A 268 3.96 0.08 -5.51
C THR A 268 2.73 0.01 -4.61
N GLY A 269 2.54 1.01 -3.75
CA GLY A 269 1.38 1.07 -2.88
C GLY A 269 1.31 2.37 -2.08
N PHE A 270 0.09 2.73 -1.67
CA PHE A 270 -0.19 3.94 -0.90
C PHE A 270 -0.46 3.66 0.57
N SER A 271 0.03 4.53 1.47
CA SER A 271 -0.27 4.48 2.89
C SER A 271 0.13 3.13 3.52
N TYR A 272 -0.82 2.34 4.04
CA TYR A 272 -0.56 0.98 4.55
C TYR A 272 -0.05 0.02 3.45
N GLY A 273 -0.44 0.22 2.19
CA GLY A 273 0.11 -0.50 1.04
C GLY A 273 1.53 -0.04 0.68
N GLY A 274 1.85 1.22 0.96
CA GLY A 274 3.22 1.75 0.91
C GLY A 274 4.11 1.15 2.01
N ALA A 275 3.56 0.96 3.22
CA ALA A 275 4.20 0.23 4.30
C ALA A 275 4.48 -1.23 3.94
N MET A 276 3.53 -1.91 3.29
CA MET A 276 3.73 -3.27 2.79
C MET A 276 4.75 -3.33 1.65
N THR A 277 4.72 -2.35 0.74
CA THR A 277 5.73 -2.19 -0.33
C THR A 277 7.13 -2.02 0.23
N TYR A 278 7.30 -1.23 1.30
CA TYR A 278 8.56 -1.11 2.04
C TYR A 278 8.95 -2.42 2.76
N SER A 279 7.99 -3.17 3.31
CA SER A 279 8.26 -4.47 3.93
C SER A 279 8.75 -5.51 2.90
N LEU A 280 8.21 -5.49 1.67
CA LEU A 280 8.73 -6.26 0.54
C LEU A 280 10.15 -5.78 0.14
N ALA A 281 10.40 -4.47 0.14
CA ALA A 281 11.74 -3.92 -0.11
C ALA A 281 12.77 -4.39 0.94
N CYS A 282 12.36 -4.55 2.20
CA CYS A 282 13.22 -5.10 3.26
C CYS A 282 13.45 -6.62 3.10
N SER A 283 12.38 -7.38 2.86
CA SER A 283 12.37 -8.85 3.02
C SER A 283 12.52 -9.63 1.72
N ARG A 284 12.39 -8.98 0.56
CA ARG A 284 12.39 -9.58 -0.80
C ARG A 284 13.20 -8.75 -1.79
N ALA A 285 14.28 -8.11 -1.33
CA ALA A 285 15.25 -7.38 -2.16
C ALA A 285 15.89 -8.26 -3.26
N ASP A 286 15.87 -9.59 -3.11
CA ASP A 286 16.31 -10.55 -4.13
C ASP A 286 15.23 -10.92 -5.16
N LYS A 287 13.97 -10.54 -4.94
CA LYS A 287 12.84 -10.79 -5.86
C LYS A 287 12.44 -9.56 -6.65
N PHE A 288 12.37 -8.41 -5.99
CA PHE A 288 11.90 -7.15 -6.57
C PHE A 288 13.04 -6.36 -7.19
N ARG A 289 12.87 -5.94 -8.46
CA ARG A 289 13.85 -5.13 -9.18
C ARG A 289 13.88 -3.69 -8.71
N ALA A 290 12.72 -3.14 -8.34
CA ALA A 290 12.58 -1.83 -7.72
C ALA A 290 11.25 -1.72 -6.98
N VAL A 291 11.13 -0.74 -6.07
CA VAL A 291 9.89 -0.40 -5.36
C VAL A 291 9.57 1.09 -5.44
N ALA A 292 8.28 1.43 -5.35
CA ALA A 292 7.80 2.81 -5.22
C ALA A 292 6.83 2.94 -4.04
N VAL A 293 7.24 3.64 -2.98
CA VAL A 293 6.47 3.81 -1.75
C VAL A 293 5.77 5.16 -1.77
N LEU A 294 4.43 5.16 -1.78
CA LEU A 294 3.61 6.37 -1.78
C LEU A 294 3.08 6.64 -0.35
N SER A 295 3.55 7.72 0.26
CA SER A 295 3.19 8.20 1.61
C SER A 295 3.16 7.08 2.68
N GLY A 296 4.23 6.27 2.72
CA GLY A 296 4.34 5.07 3.56
C GLY A 296 5.12 5.25 4.86
N ALA A 297 5.01 4.29 5.77
CA ALA A 297 5.77 4.20 7.01
C ALA A 297 6.10 2.73 7.35
N GLN A 298 6.95 2.46 8.34
CA GLN A 298 7.30 1.09 8.75
C GLN A 298 6.19 0.48 9.63
N LEU A 299 5.05 0.13 9.00
CA LEU A 299 3.88 -0.45 9.68
C LEU A 299 3.78 -1.97 9.52
N SER A 300 4.23 -2.50 8.38
CA SER A 300 4.09 -3.92 7.99
C SER A 300 5.37 -4.74 8.27
N GLY A 301 6.16 -4.32 9.26
CA GLY A 301 7.49 -4.86 9.53
C GLY A 301 8.57 -4.42 8.53
N CYS A 302 9.78 -4.95 8.71
CA CYS A 302 10.93 -4.78 7.83
C CYS A 302 11.96 -5.88 8.13
N ASP A 303 11.56 -7.15 7.95
CA ASP A 303 12.45 -8.28 8.17
C ASP A 303 13.63 -8.21 7.18
N GLY A 304 14.86 -8.27 7.70
CA GLY A 304 16.06 -8.00 6.91
C GLY A 304 16.23 -6.49 6.65
N GLY A 305 16.11 -6.08 5.39
CA GLY A 305 16.27 -4.68 4.97
C GLY A 305 17.66 -4.11 5.21
N ASN A 306 18.71 -4.94 5.07
CA ASN A 306 20.10 -4.50 4.99
C ASN A 306 20.65 -4.60 3.56
N ASP A 307 19.99 -5.40 2.71
CA ASP A 307 20.30 -5.56 1.30
C ASP A 307 19.88 -4.33 0.47
N PRO A 308 20.58 -4.04 -0.64
CA PRO A 308 20.27 -2.92 -1.51
C PRO A 308 19.13 -3.26 -2.49
N VAL A 309 18.21 -2.33 -2.70
CA VAL A 309 17.13 -2.42 -3.71
C VAL A 309 16.82 -1.02 -4.23
N PRO A 310 16.62 -0.81 -5.54
CA PRO A 310 16.22 0.48 -6.07
C PRO A 310 14.91 0.98 -5.45
N TYR A 311 14.96 2.18 -4.88
CA TYR A 311 13.89 2.73 -4.04
C TYR A 311 13.44 4.11 -4.52
N LEU A 312 12.15 4.22 -4.87
CA LEU A 312 11.45 5.48 -5.01
C LEU A 312 10.56 5.71 -3.78
N GLY A 313 10.65 6.88 -3.17
CA GLY A 313 9.69 7.36 -2.17
C GLY A 313 9.02 8.65 -2.64
N ILE A 314 7.69 8.71 -2.54
CA ILE A 314 6.88 9.91 -2.84
C ILE A 314 6.06 10.23 -1.59
N HIS A 315 6.13 11.45 -1.05
CA HIS A 315 5.52 11.77 0.26
C HIS A 315 5.11 13.25 0.39
N GLY A 316 3.97 13.53 1.02
CA GLY A 316 3.51 14.89 1.30
C GLY A 316 4.21 15.53 2.51
N VAL A 317 4.62 16.80 2.40
CA VAL A 317 5.29 17.52 3.51
C VAL A 317 4.35 17.78 4.70
N ASP A 318 3.07 18.02 4.42
CA ASP A 318 2.01 18.32 5.40
C ASP A 318 1.16 17.05 5.70
N ASP A 319 1.73 15.85 5.54
CA ASP A 319 1.08 14.57 5.85
C ASP A 319 0.81 14.45 7.36
N SER A 320 -0.46 14.59 7.74
CA SER A 320 -0.94 14.51 9.12
C SER A 320 -1.34 13.10 9.59
N ILE A 321 -1.22 12.09 8.72
CA ILE A 321 -1.55 10.68 9.02
C ILE A 321 -0.26 9.87 9.22
N LEU A 322 0.69 10.02 8.30
CA LEU A 322 2.03 9.43 8.37
C LEU A 322 3.04 10.53 8.04
N SER A 323 3.51 11.28 9.04
CA SER A 323 4.36 12.46 8.83
C SER A 323 5.60 12.16 7.99
N ILE A 324 6.04 13.13 7.18
CA ILE A 324 7.14 12.97 6.21
C ILE A 324 8.46 12.43 6.84
N SER A 325 8.69 12.67 8.13
CA SER A 325 9.79 12.06 8.90
C SER A 325 9.79 10.53 8.93
N LEU A 326 8.62 9.88 8.85
CA LEU A 326 8.48 8.44 8.70
C LEU A 326 8.95 8.00 7.31
N GLY A 327 8.51 8.71 6.26
CA GLY A 327 8.97 8.49 4.89
C GLY A 327 10.48 8.71 4.72
N HIS A 328 11.03 9.74 5.38
CA HIS A 328 12.48 9.96 5.49
C HIS A 328 13.19 8.78 6.14
N SER A 329 12.63 8.19 7.20
CA SER A 329 13.19 7.00 7.83
C SER A 329 13.20 5.77 6.91
N LEU A 330 12.26 5.69 5.95
CA LEU A 330 12.25 4.65 4.91
C LEU A 330 13.32 4.92 3.84
N ARG A 331 13.36 6.15 3.32
CA ARG A 331 14.35 6.63 2.34
C ARG A 331 15.77 6.41 2.86
N ASP A 332 16.05 6.85 4.08
CA ASP A 332 17.42 6.91 4.62
C ASP A 332 18.00 5.52 4.88
N LYS A 333 17.17 4.49 5.12
CA LYS A 333 17.59 3.08 5.08
C LYS A 333 18.15 2.72 3.70
N PHE A 334 17.45 3.04 2.61
CA PHE A 334 17.91 2.66 1.27
C PHE A 334 18.99 3.59 0.71
N VAL A 335 19.08 4.85 1.16
CA VAL A 335 20.27 5.70 0.98
C VAL A 335 21.52 5.01 1.57
N LEU A 336 21.40 4.41 2.76
CA LEU A 336 22.48 3.65 3.38
C LEU A 336 22.76 2.32 2.65
N ASN A 337 21.75 1.45 2.49
CA ASN A 337 21.93 0.11 1.90
C ASN A 337 22.49 0.18 0.47
N ASN A 338 21.99 1.12 -0.34
CA ASN A 338 22.41 1.28 -1.73
C ASN A 338 23.75 2.00 -1.89
N GLY A 339 24.43 2.34 -0.78
CA GLY A 339 25.73 3.01 -0.77
C GLY A 339 25.70 4.41 -1.37
N CYS A 340 24.63 5.17 -1.12
CA CYS A 340 24.45 6.50 -1.66
C CYS A 340 25.35 7.54 -0.97
N GLN A 341 25.76 8.56 -1.72
CA GLN A 341 26.43 9.72 -1.17
C GLN A 341 25.48 10.51 -0.27
N ALA A 342 26.00 11.00 0.87
CA ALA A 342 25.22 11.78 1.81
C ALA A 342 24.78 13.11 1.18
N GLN A 343 23.46 13.31 1.08
CA GLN A 343 22.84 14.46 0.44
C GLN A 343 21.54 14.83 1.16
N THR A 344 21.34 16.13 1.40
CA THR A 344 20.05 16.68 1.83
C THR A 344 19.12 16.74 0.62
N ALA A 345 17.97 16.06 0.68
CA ALA A 345 16.88 16.31 -0.24
C ALA A 345 16.24 17.67 0.10
N SER A 346 15.89 18.44 -0.92
CA SER A 346 15.06 19.65 -0.72
C SER A 346 13.58 19.27 -0.74
N GLU A 347 12.79 19.97 0.07
CA GLU A 347 11.34 19.83 0.17
C GLU A 347 10.66 21.11 -0.36
N PRO A 348 9.49 21.01 -1.00
CA PRO A 348 8.72 22.18 -1.39
C PRO A 348 8.22 22.94 -0.14
N SER A 349 8.03 24.25 -0.28
CA SER A 349 7.45 25.06 0.82
C SER A 349 5.93 24.85 0.89
N SER A 350 5.38 24.79 2.10
CA SER A 350 3.92 24.70 2.28
C SER A 350 3.20 25.88 1.61
N GLY A 351 2.20 25.59 0.78
CA GLY A 351 1.49 26.57 -0.05
C GLY A 351 2.17 26.95 -1.39
N SER A 352 3.17 26.20 -1.84
CA SER A 352 3.79 26.35 -3.18
C SER A 352 3.01 25.62 -4.28
N LEU A 353 2.25 24.59 -3.93
CA LEU A 353 1.52 23.66 -4.80
C LEU A 353 2.44 22.99 -5.84
N THR A 354 3.66 22.61 -5.44
CA THR A 354 4.64 21.90 -6.28
C THR A 354 5.27 20.71 -5.58
N HIS A 355 5.91 19.84 -6.35
CA HIS A 355 6.80 18.80 -5.84
C HIS A 355 8.29 19.13 -6.01
N THR A 356 9.16 18.37 -5.36
CA THR A 356 10.63 18.47 -5.49
C THR A 356 11.25 17.08 -5.52
N LYS A 357 11.79 16.72 -6.69
CA LYS A 357 12.46 15.45 -6.98
C LYS A 357 13.96 15.53 -6.66
N THR A 358 14.44 14.60 -5.84
CA THR A 358 15.86 14.41 -5.49
C THR A 358 16.29 13.00 -5.88
N SER A 359 17.19 12.88 -6.85
CA SER A 359 17.88 11.62 -7.15
C SER A 359 19.25 11.58 -6.48
N TYR A 360 19.55 10.49 -5.77
CA TYR A 360 20.81 10.30 -5.06
C TYR A 360 21.86 9.62 -5.96
N THR A 361 23.13 9.97 -5.76
CA THR A 361 24.25 9.25 -6.40
C THR A 361 24.59 8.02 -5.57
N CYS A 362 24.28 6.83 -6.10
CA CYS A 362 24.35 5.53 -5.40
C CYS A 362 25.21 4.50 -6.15
N ASN A 363 25.36 3.30 -5.59
CA ASN A 363 25.98 2.18 -6.29
C ASN A 363 25.24 1.86 -7.60
N SER A 364 26.00 1.45 -8.62
CA SER A 364 25.44 1.15 -9.95
C SER A 364 24.37 0.06 -9.87
N GLY A 365 23.21 0.32 -10.49
CA GLY A 365 22.06 -0.58 -10.47
C GLY A 365 21.15 -0.46 -9.24
N TYR A 366 21.46 0.43 -8.29
CA TYR A 366 20.71 0.66 -7.03
C TYR A 366 20.38 2.15 -6.78
N PRO A 367 19.72 2.87 -7.70
CA PRO A 367 19.36 4.27 -7.50
C PRO A 367 18.36 4.45 -6.34
N VAL A 368 18.40 5.63 -5.71
CA VAL A 368 17.37 6.10 -4.78
C VAL A 368 16.83 7.43 -5.29
N THR A 369 15.51 7.55 -5.37
CA THR A 369 14.81 8.79 -5.70
C THR A 369 13.82 9.12 -4.59
N TRP A 370 13.78 10.39 -4.20
CA TRP A 370 12.85 10.95 -3.22
C TRP A 370 12.08 12.11 -3.82
N ILE A 371 10.77 12.12 -3.69
CA ILE A 371 9.90 13.19 -4.19
C ILE A 371 9.02 13.67 -3.04
N ALA A 372 9.34 14.84 -2.50
CA ALA A 372 8.48 15.53 -1.55
C ALA A 372 7.48 16.41 -2.30
N PHE A 373 6.21 16.45 -1.87
CA PHE A 373 5.18 17.31 -2.47
C PHE A 373 4.46 18.19 -1.46
N ASP A 374 4.05 19.39 -1.88
CA ASP A 374 3.23 20.29 -1.08
C ASP A 374 1.80 19.77 -0.97
N GLY A 375 1.51 19.06 0.12
CA GLY A 375 0.23 18.41 0.36
C GLY A 375 0.28 17.42 1.53
N GLY A 376 -0.89 16.88 1.87
CA GLY A 376 -1.06 15.92 2.95
C GLY A 376 -0.99 14.46 2.51
N HIS A 377 -1.77 13.60 3.19
CA HIS A 377 -1.86 12.16 2.93
C HIS A 377 -2.66 11.84 1.64
N ILE A 378 -2.09 12.21 0.49
CA ILE A 378 -2.70 12.14 -0.85
C ILE A 378 -2.10 10.96 -1.62
N ALA A 379 -2.92 10.22 -2.38
CA ALA A 379 -2.51 9.01 -3.11
C ALA A 379 -2.08 9.28 -4.57
N SER A 380 -2.61 10.36 -5.14
CA SER A 380 -2.42 10.82 -6.52
C SER A 380 -2.13 12.33 -6.55
N PRO A 381 -0.99 12.77 -5.97
CA PRO A 381 -0.64 14.18 -5.87
C PRO A 381 -0.44 14.80 -7.25
N GLN A 382 -0.86 16.04 -7.41
CA GLN A 382 -0.65 16.86 -8.60
C GLN A 382 -0.09 18.22 -8.20
N ASP A 383 0.56 18.91 -9.13
CA ASP A 383 0.93 20.30 -8.93
C ASP A 383 -0.31 21.21 -9.13
N GLY A 384 -0.30 22.38 -8.50
CA GLY A 384 -1.38 23.37 -8.58
C GLY A 384 -2.64 23.08 -7.77
N ALA A 385 -2.75 21.95 -7.06
CA ALA A 385 -3.88 21.64 -6.16
C ALA A 385 -3.48 20.67 -5.03
N THR A 386 -4.24 20.68 -3.93
CA THR A 386 -4.00 19.84 -2.73
C THR A 386 -4.96 18.64 -2.66
N THR A 387 -5.31 18.04 -3.80
CA THR A 387 -6.32 16.98 -3.91
C THR A 387 -5.88 15.90 -4.87
N ASP A 388 -6.36 14.67 -4.64
CA ASP A 388 -6.22 13.54 -5.56
C ASP A 388 -6.77 13.86 -6.97
N SER A 389 -6.06 13.41 -8.02
CA SER A 389 -6.50 13.43 -9.41
C SER A 389 -5.81 12.31 -10.19
N GLY A 390 -6.57 11.43 -10.84
CA GLY A 390 -5.98 10.31 -11.60
C GLY A 390 -5.38 10.76 -12.92
N SER A 391 -6.01 11.75 -13.57
CA SER A 391 -5.63 12.33 -14.86
C SER A 391 -4.56 13.43 -14.79
N SER A 392 -4.40 14.10 -13.64
CA SER A 392 -3.44 15.22 -13.47
C SER A 392 -2.29 14.93 -12.51
N THR A 393 -2.27 13.78 -11.83
CA THR A 393 -1.12 13.35 -11.02
C THR A 393 0.11 13.05 -11.88
N TRP A 394 1.29 13.41 -11.38
CA TRP A 394 2.60 13.08 -11.96
C TRP A 394 3.25 11.82 -11.34
N ALA A 395 2.70 11.31 -10.24
CA ALA A 395 3.26 10.17 -9.51
C ALA A 395 3.32 8.85 -10.33
N PRO A 396 2.37 8.54 -11.24
CA PRO A 396 2.46 7.38 -12.12
C PRO A 396 3.61 7.49 -13.11
N GLU A 397 3.78 8.65 -13.73
CA GLU A 397 4.83 8.94 -14.71
C GLU A 397 6.22 8.91 -14.05
N GLU A 398 6.37 9.48 -12.86
CA GLU A 398 7.59 9.38 -12.03
C GLU A 398 7.91 7.93 -11.62
N THR A 399 6.90 7.16 -11.20
CA THR A 399 7.06 5.74 -10.86
C THR A 399 7.43 4.89 -12.07
N TRP A 400 6.83 5.19 -13.23
CA TRP A 400 7.10 4.51 -14.49
C TRP A 400 8.49 4.85 -15.03
N GLU A 401 8.93 6.11 -14.99
CA GLU A 401 10.31 6.51 -15.32
C GLU A 401 11.31 5.80 -14.39
N PHE A 402 11.02 5.72 -13.08
CA PHE A 402 11.89 5.02 -12.15
C PHE A 402 12.02 3.53 -12.47
N PHE A 403 10.90 2.83 -12.73
CA PHE A 403 10.92 1.44 -13.16
C PHE A 403 11.53 1.25 -14.57
N SER A 404 11.54 2.30 -15.41
CA SER A 404 12.14 2.31 -16.76
C SER A 404 13.66 2.19 -16.79
N GLN A 405 14.34 2.43 -15.66
CA GLN A 405 15.81 2.39 -15.56
C GLN A 405 16.40 0.97 -15.61
N PHE A 406 15.55 -0.06 -15.76
CA PHE A 406 15.90 -1.48 -15.57
C PHE A 406 15.43 -2.39 -16.73
N TRP A 407 15.21 -1.84 -17.92
CA TRP A 407 14.69 -2.56 -19.09
C TRP A 407 15.75 -2.87 -20.16
#